data_AF-A0A2T5H8X2-F1
#
_entry.id   AF-A0A2T5H8X2-F1
#
_cell.length_a   1.000
_cell.length_b   1.000
_cell.length_c   1.000
_cell.angle_alpha   90.00
_cell.angle_beta   90.00
_cell.angle_gamma   90.00
#
_symmetry.space_group_name_H-M   'P 1'
#
loop_
_entity.id
_entity.type
_entity.pdbx_description
1 polymer ?
#
loop_
_entity_poly.entity_id
_entity_poly.type
_entity_poly.pdbx_seq_one_letter_code
_entity_poly.pdbx_strand_id
1 'polypeptide(L)'
;MISVSRTLTSFAAIAACALSLTQPLAAQDAELSAGTPIGTEATATPAADNIGRPYTLETHGDWEIRCIKAPEDQPDPCSLYQLLKDENGTEVAEVAIFHVGQGEIEAAATFTTPLETMLTAQLAFFVDGENGRKYPFQFCNRVGCFVRAGLTSADVDLLKKGNEGLVGIVPMGRTDNPVTLKLSLSGFTAGYTKVTELNEAAKTGEGPSAPDEIQNEAPEAPAE
;
A
#
# COMPACT_ATOMS: atom_id res chain seq x y z
N MET A 1 -15.97 -35.05 37.28
CA MET A 1 -17.14 -34.65 38.09
C MET A 1 -16.65 -33.74 39.20
N ILE A 2 -16.82 -32.42 39.08
CA ILE A 2 -16.94 -31.48 40.21
C ILE A 2 -17.86 -30.37 39.69
N SER A 3 -19.01 -30.28 40.35
CA SER A 3 -20.10 -29.34 40.14
C SER A 3 -19.90 -28.17 41.07
N VAL A 4 -19.90 -26.93 40.58
CA VAL A 4 -20.03 -25.73 41.41
C VAL A 4 -21.03 -24.78 40.76
N SER A 5 -21.87 -24.23 41.63
CA SER A 5 -23.26 -23.86 41.43
C SER A 5 -23.46 -22.41 41.01
N ARG A 6 -24.65 -22.19 40.44
CA ARG A 6 -25.29 -20.94 40.02
C ARG A 6 -25.30 -19.89 41.12
N THR A 7 -24.99 -18.64 40.76
CA THR A 7 -25.59 -17.45 41.36
C THR A 7 -26.08 -16.54 40.24
N LEU A 8 -27.40 -16.57 40.02
CA LEU A 8 -28.13 -15.55 39.27
C LEU A 8 -28.14 -14.27 40.11
N THR A 9 -27.72 -13.16 39.52
CA THR A 9 -28.09 -11.83 40.02
C THR A 9 -28.60 -11.02 38.84
N SER A 10 -29.92 -11.02 38.67
CA SER A 10 -30.66 -10.10 37.80
C SER A 10 -30.63 -8.70 38.41
N PHE A 11 -30.17 -7.72 37.65
CA PHE A 11 -30.60 -6.33 37.84
C PHE A 11 -31.07 -5.81 36.49
N ALA A 12 -32.39 -5.84 36.32
CA ALA A 12 -33.09 -5.11 35.28
C ALA A 12 -33.31 -3.68 35.80
N ALA A 13 -32.84 -2.68 35.05
CA ALA A 13 -33.28 -1.31 35.19
C ALA A 13 -33.53 -0.76 33.77
N ILE A 14 -34.81 -0.82 33.38
CA ILE A 14 -35.37 -0.16 32.21
C ILE A 14 -35.58 1.31 32.60
N ALA A 15 -34.94 2.23 31.91
CA ALA A 15 -35.27 3.64 31.93
C ALA A 15 -35.28 4.16 30.49
N ALA A 16 -36.43 4.02 29.83
CA ALA A 16 -36.76 4.69 28.59
C ALA A 16 -37.37 6.07 28.93
N CYS A 17 -36.66 7.14 28.59
CA CYS A 17 -37.25 8.47 28.46
C CYS A 17 -36.93 9.00 27.07
N ALA A 18 -37.91 8.87 26.18
CA ALA A 18 -37.98 9.59 24.92
C ALA A 18 -38.32 11.06 25.21
N LEU A 19 -37.47 11.98 24.77
CA LEU A 19 -37.79 13.40 24.63
C LEU A 19 -37.33 13.83 23.24
N SER A 20 -38.27 13.76 22.31
CA SER A 20 -38.22 14.41 21.01
C SER A 20 -38.32 15.93 21.21
N LEU A 21 -37.21 16.64 21.00
CA LEU A 21 -37.21 18.09 20.84
C LEU A 21 -37.25 18.41 19.35
N THR A 22 -38.45 18.69 18.85
CA THR A 22 -38.70 19.43 17.61
C THR A 22 -38.11 20.82 17.74
N GLN A 23 -37.09 21.15 16.94
CA GLN A 23 -36.60 22.52 16.83
C GLN A 23 -37.33 23.25 15.68
N PRO A 24 -37.75 24.52 15.88
CA PRO A 24 -38.38 25.32 14.84
C PRO A 24 -37.36 25.74 13.77
N LEU A 25 -37.80 25.62 12.53
CA LEU A 25 -37.16 26.16 11.33
C LEU A 25 -37.18 27.70 11.42
N ALA A 26 -36.03 28.30 11.76
CA ALA A 26 -35.83 29.73 11.59
C ALA A 26 -35.28 29.95 10.18
N ALA A 27 -36.16 30.39 9.27
CA ALA A 27 -35.78 31.03 8.03
C ALA A 27 -35.08 32.35 8.38
N GLN A 28 -33.78 32.43 8.11
CA GLN A 28 -33.06 33.69 8.01
C GLN A 28 -32.89 34.00 6.53
N ASP A 29 -33.78 34.86 6.03
CA ASP A 29 -33.52 35.67 4.85
C ASP A 29 -32.34 36.60 5.18
N ALA A 30 -31.13 36.10 4.95
CA ALA A 30 -29.94 36.95 4.85
C ALA A 30 -29.83 37.37 3.37
N GLU A 31 -30.10 38.65 3.14
CA GLU A 31 -29.87 39.33 1.86
C GLU A 31 -28.50 38.93 1.28
N LEU A 32 -28.57 38.26 0.14
CA LEU A 32 -27.43 37.93 -0.69
C LEU A 32 -26.87 39.25 -1.27
N SER A 33 -25.94 39.88 -0.55
CA SER A 33 -25.11 40.94 -1.11
C SER A 33 -24.22 40.32 -2.19
N ALA A 34 -24.57 40.53 -3.45
CA ALA A 34 -23.72 40.22 -4.58
C ALA A 34 -22.49 41.14 -4.56
N GLY A 35 -21.47 40.72 -3.81
CA GLY A 35 -20.13 41.26 -3.95
C GLY A 35 -19.68 41.10 -5.40
N THR A 36 -19.18 42.18 -5.99
CA THR A 36 -18.58 42.22 -7.32
C THR A 36 -17.56 41.09 -7.46
N PRO A 37 -17.56 40.30 -8.57
CA PRO A 37 -16.52 39.32 -8.80
C PRO A 37 -15.20 40.06 -8.90
N ILE A 38 -14.36 39.93 -7.88
CA ILE A 38 -12.93 40.24 -7.99
C ILE A 38 -12.45 39.24 -9.03
N GLY A 39 -12.02 39.76 -10.19
CA GLY A 39 -11.41 38.94 -11.22
C GLY A 39 -10.34 38.08 -10.58
N THR A 40 -10.45 36.77 -10.79
CA THR A 40 -9.38 35.83 -10.49
C THR A 40 -8.19 36.22 -11.36
N GLU A 41 -7.37 37.16 -10.88
CA GLU A 41 -5.96 37.11 -11.16
C GLU A 41 -5.54 35.73 -10.68
N ALA A 42 -5.31 34.84 -11.63
CA ALA A 42 -4.58 33.60 -11.44
C ALA A 42 -3.20 33.99 -10.89
N THR A 43 -3.15 34.22 -9.59
CA THR A 43 -1.96 33.98 -8.80
C THR A 43 -1.68 32.52 -9.03
N ALA A 44 -0.65 32.25 -9.85
CA ALA A 44 -0.08 30.93 -9.98
C ALA A 44 0.06 30.39 -8.56
N THR A 45 -0.73 29.37 -8.25
CA THR A 45 -0.50 28.57 -7.06
C THR A 45 0.96 28.15 -7.17
N PRO A 46 1.82 28.41 -6.17
CA PRO A 46 3.16 27.82 -6.16
C PRO A 46 2.95 26.34 -6.45
N ALA A 47 3.71 25.79 -7.41
CA ALA A 47 3.65 24.38 -7.76
C ALA A 47 3.54 23.60 -6.45
N ALA A 48 2.45 22.83 -6.29
CA ALA A 48 2.24 22.07 -5.07
C ALA A 48 3.50 21.25 -4.83
N ASP A 49 4.12 21.46 -3.67
CA ASP A 49 5.34 20.77 -3.33
C ASP A 49 5.08 19.25 -3.41
N ASN A 50 5.79 18.59 -4.32
CA ASN A 50 5.52 17.20 -4.68
C ASN A 50 6.06 16.21 -3.63
N ILE A 51 6.45 16.67 -2.43
CA ILE A 51 6.90 15.83 -1.32
C ILE A 51 5.86 14.72 -1.06
N GLY A 52 6.36 13.49 -0.90
CA GLY A 52 5.56 12.30 -0.66
C GLY A 52 4.94 11.68 -1.92
N ARG A 53 5.13 12.29 -3.10
CA ARG A 53 4.67 11.69 -4.37
C ARG A 53 5.66 10.64 -4.88
N PRO A 54 5.17 9.46 -5.31
CA PRO A 54 6.02 8.49 -5.98
C PRO A 54 6.33 8.93 -7.42
N TYR A 55 7.49 8.53 -7.92
CA TYR A 55 7.87 8.63 -9.33
C TYR A 55 8.71 7.40 -9.72
N THR A 56 8.64 7.01 -10.98
CA THR A 56 9.49 5.94 -11.52
C THR A 56 10.82 6.52 -11.97
N LEU A 57 11.91 6.07 -11.35
CA LEU A 57 13.28 6.49 -11.68
C LEU A 57 13.78 5.76 -12.93
N GLU A 58 13.61 4.44 -12.98
CA GLU A 58 14.01 3.59 -14.11
C GLU A 58 13.33 2.21 -14.05
N THR A 59 13.47 1.41 -15.10
CA THR A 59 12.84 0.09 -15.23
C THR A 59 13.88 -0.97 -15.59
N HIS A 60 13.78 -2.14 -14.96
CA HIS A 60 14.60 -3.33 -15.23
C HIS A 60 13.70 -4.53 -15.51
N GLY A 61 13.57 -4.92 -16.77
CA GLY A 61 12.64 -5.98 -17.17
C GLY A 61 11.21 -5.62 -16.77
N ASP A 62 10.58 -6.45 -15.93
CA ASP A 62 9.22 -6.25 -15.45
C ASP A 62 9.16 -5.51 -14.10
N TRP A 63 10.28 -4.95 -13.65
CA TRP A 63 10.37 -4.23 -12.38
C TRP A 63 10.64 -2.75 -12.59
N GLU A 64 9.97 -1.92 -11.81
CA GLU A 64 10.19 -0.47 -11.76
C GLU A 64 10.95 -0.10 -10.50
N ILE A 65 11.91 0.81 -10.60
CA ILE A 65 12.48 1.48 -9.43
C ILE A 65 11.62 2.71 -9.17
N ARG A 66 10.81 2.66 -8.12
CA ARG A 66 9.95 3.77 -7.70
C ARG A 66 10.52 4.43 -6.46
N CYS A 67 10.71 5.75 -6.52
CA CYS A 67 11.18 6.55 -5.41
C CYS A 67 10.08 7.50 -4.95
N ILE A 68 10.13 7.94 -3.70
CA ILE A 68 9.20 8.92 -3.13
C ILE A 68 9.95 10.22 -2.91
N LYS A 69 9.45 11.33 -3.46
CA LYS A 69 10.09 12.64 -3.25
C LYS A 69 10.15 12.99 -1.77
N ALA A 70 11.34 13.13 -1.22
CA ALA A 70 11.59 13.59 0.14
C ALA A 70 11.63 15.13 0.19
N PRO A 71 11.57 15.73 1.40
CA PRO A 71 11.85 17.16 1.57
C PRO A 71 13.24 17.54 1.03
N GLU A 72 13.46 18.84 0.81
CA GLU A 72 14.78 19.35 0.44
C GLU A 72 15.88 18.85 1.40
N ASP A 73 17.07 18.65 0.84
CA ASP A 73 18.25 18.13 1.53
C ASP A 73 18.11 16.70 2.10
N GLN A 74 17.11 15.93 1.64
CA GLN A 74 16.97 14.51 1.95
C GLN A 74 16.94 13.67 0.66
N PRO A 75 17.65 12.53 0.60
CA PRO A 75 17.59 11.63 -0.54
C PRO A 75 16.23 10.93 -0.61
N ASP A 76 15.76 10.68 -1.84
CA ASP A 76 14.48 10.02 -2.06
C ASP A 76 14.59 8.52 -1.77
N PRO A 77 13.78 7.94 -0.84
CA PRO A 77 13.78 6.51 -0.61
C PRO A 77 13.20 5.78 -1.83
N CYS A 78 13.91 4.74 -2.29
CA CYS A 78 13.54 3.98 -3.48
C CYS A 78 13.18 2.53 -3.16
N SER A 79 12.24 2.00 -3.93
CA SER A 79 11.74 0.63 -3.88
C SER A 79 11.80 -0.01 -5.25
N LEU A 80 11.98 -1.32 -5.26
CA LEU A 80 11.76 -2.13 -6.44
C LEU A 80 10.29 -2.58 -6.45
N TYR A 81 9.55 -2.21 -7.49
CA TYR A 81 8.10 -2.32 -7.56
C TYR A 81 7.66 -3.21 -8.72
N GLN A 82 6.62 -4.01 -8.49
CA GLN A 82 5.87 -4.68 -9.55
C GLN A 82 4.38 -4.73 -9.24
N LEU A 83 3.57 -4.46 -10.27
CA LEU A 83 2.13 -4.63 -10.25
C LEU A 83 1.76 -6.03 -10.71
N LEU A 84 1.04 -6.77 -9.88
CA LEU A 84 0.69 -8.16 -10.08
C LEU A 84 -0.70 -8.28 -10.69
N LYS A 85 -0.77 -9.07 -11.76
CA LYS A 85 -1.99 -9.27 -12.53
C LYS A 85 -2.50 -10.70 -12.41
N ASP A 86 -3.82 -10.86 -12.52
CA ASP A 86 -4.44 -12.18 -12.67
C ASP A 86 -4.29 -12.73 -14.09
N GLU A 87 -4.82 -13.93 -14.33
CA GLU A 87 -4.78 -14.60 -15.63
C GLU A 87 -5.53 -13.82 -16.74
N ASN A 88 -6.43 -12.91 -16.36
CA ASN A 88 -7.17 -12.06 -17.29
C ASN A 88 -6.45 -10.72 -17.57
N GLY A 89 -5.29 -10.49 -16.94
CA GLY A 89 -4.56 -9.23 -17.02
C GLY A 89 -5.09 -8.12 -16.12
N THR A 90 -6.00 -8.43 -15.20
CA THR A 90 -6.55 -7.48 -14.23
C THR A 90 -5.50 -7.18 -13.17
N GLU A 91 -5.35 -5.92 -12.80
CA GLU A 91 -4.47 -5.49 -11.71
C GLU A 91 -5.10 -5.87 -10.37
N VAL A 92 -4.41 -6.70 -9.57
CA VAL A 92 -4.98 -7.27 -8.34
C VAL A 92 -4.17 -6.88 -7.12
N ALA A 93 -2.85 -6.98 -7.17
CA ALA A 93 -1.99 -6.70 -6.03
C ALA A 93 -0.69 -6.06 -6.50
N GLU A 94 0.09 -5.54 -5.57
CA GLU A 94 1.41 -4.97 -5.86
C GLU A 94 2.41 -5.43 -4.82
N VAL A 95 3.69 -5.41 -5.18
CA VAL A 95 4.79 -5.61 -4.25
C VAL A 95 5.82 -4.49 -4.41
N ALA A 96 6.27 -3.96 -3.29
CA ALA A 96 7.40 -3.02 -3.20
C ALA A 96 8.48 -3.61 -2.29
N ILE A 97 9.71 -3.70 -2.79
CA ILE A 97 10.85 -4.31 -2.10
C ILE A 97 11.91 -3.24 -1.87
N PHE A 98 12.34 -3.10 -0.61
CA PHE A 98 13.36 -2.16 -0.17
C PHE A 98 14.55 -2.94 0.37
N HIS A 99 15.76 -2.48 0.06
CA HIS A 99 16.94 -2.96 0.77
C HIS A 99 16.97 -2.32 2.16
N VAL A 100 17.10 -3.13 3.21
CA VAL A 100 17.23 -2.65 4.59
C VAL A 100 18.61 -2.95 5.16
N GLY A 101 19.21 -4.09 4.81
CA GLY A 101 20.57 -4.48 5.22
C GLY A 101 20.77 -4.51 6.74
N GLN A 102 19.76 -4.93 7.50
CA GLN A 102 19.77 -4.92 8.98
C GLN A 102 19.66 -6.33 9.55
N GLY A 103 20.72 -6.78 10.24
CA GLY A 103 20.73 -8.07 10.93
C GLY A 103 20.56 -9.24 9.96
N GLU A 104 19.59 -10.12 10.23
CA GLU A 104 19.30 -11.30 9.39
C GLU A 104 18.36 -10.99 8.21
N ILE A 105 17.81 -9.78 8.14
CA ILE A 105 16.89 -9.35 7.07
C ILE A 105 17.65 -8.47 6.09
N GLU A 106 17.76 -8.95 4.85
CA GLU A 106 18.41 -8.21 3.77
C GLU A 106 17.45 -7.20 3.14
N ALA A 107 16.20 -7.63 2.88
CA ALA A 107 15.18 -6.79 2.27
C ALA A 107 13.85 -6.84 3.02
N ALA A 108 13.11 -5.74 2.95
CA ALA A 108 11.73 -5.66 3.37
C ALA A 108 10.84 -5.61 2.13
N ALA A 109 9.87 -6.51 2.03
CA ALA A 109 8.86 -6.51 0.99
C ALA A 109 7.50 -6.11 1.59
N THR A 110 6.82 -5.17 0.95
CA THR A 110 5.44 -4.83 1.26
C THR A 110 4.56 -5.31 0.12
N PHE A 111 3.62 -6.22 0.41
CA PHE A 111 2.55 -6.58 -0.50
C PHE A 111 1.29 -5.81 -0.13
N THR A 112 0.64 -5.20 -1.12
CA THR A 112 -0.68 -4.59 -0.97
C THR A 112 -1.67 -5.44 -1.75
N THR A 113 -2.68 -5.99 -1.08
CA THR A 113 -3.75 -6.80 -1.68
C THR A 113 -5.10 -6.08 -1.59
N PRO A 114 -6.12 -6.50 -2.36
CA PRO A 114 -7.44 -5.89 -2.29
C PRO A 114 -8.09 -6.02 -0.91
N LEU A 115 -9.10 -5.18 -0.69
CA LEU A 115 -10.07 -5.40 0.37
C LEU A 115 -10.80 -6.75 0.18
N GLU A 116 -11.44 -7.23 1.24
CA GLU A 116 -12.08 -8.56 1.26
C GLU A 116 -11.07 -9.72 1.07
N THR A 117 -9.79 -9.52 1.41
CA THR A 117 -8.80 -10.58 1.57
C THR A 117 -8.98 -11.31 2.91
N MET A 118 -8.86 -12.64 2.96
CA MET A 118 -8.94 -13.43 4.19
C MET A 118 -7.62 -13.38 4.97
N LEU A 119 -7.55 -12.51 5.98
CA LEU A 119 -6.33 -12.26 6.77
C LEU A 119 -5.76 -13.51 7.45
N THR A 120 -6.63 -14.39 7.96
CA THR A 120 -6.22 -15.63 8.67
C THR A 120 -5.60 -16.68 7.74
N ALA A 121 -5.85 -16.59 6.42
CA ALA A 121 -5.25 -17.46 5.42
C ALA A 121 -3.76 -17.18 5.22
N GLN A 122 -3.34 -15.95 5.55
CA GLN A 122 -2.02 -15.39 5.26
C GLN A 122 -1.77 -15.26 3.75
N LEU A 123 -0.82 -14.42 3.36
CA LEU A 123 -0.34 -14.37 1.98
C LEU A 123 0.66 -15.51 1.77
N ALA A 124 0.48 -16.27 0.71
CA ALA A 124 1.41 -17.33 0.33
C ALA A 124 2.38 -16.83 -0.74
N PHE A 125 3.67 -17.14 -0.60
CA PHE A 125 4.70 -16.72 -1.53
C PHE A 125 5.60 -17.89 -1.92
N PHE A 126 5.80 -18.09 -3.21
CA PHE A 126 6.61 -19.18 -3.77
C PHE A 126 7.57 -18.64 -4.81
N VAL A 127 8.69 -19.32 -5.00
CA VAL A 127 9.62 -19.11 -6.11
C VAL A 127 9.81 -20.46 -6.80
N ASP A 128 9.58 -20.53 -8.11
CA ASP A 128 9.65 -21.74 -8.94
C ASP A 128 8.87 -22.94 -8.38
N GLY A 129 7.76 -22.66 -7.67
CA GLY A 129 6.90 -23.69 -7.05
C GLY A 129 7.48 -24.33 -5.77
N GLU A 130 8.64 -23.87 -5.30
CA GLU A 130 9.28 -24.37 -4.09
C GLU A 130 9.08 -23.43 -2.89
N ASN A 131 9.33 -23.97 -1.68
CA ASN A 131 9.52 -23.22 -0.44
C ASN A 131 8.42 -22.18 -0.12
N GLY A 132 7.16 -22.60 -0.20
CA GLY A 132 6.00 -21.75 0.09
C GLY A 132 6.06 -21.10 1.47
N ARG A 133 6.41 -19.82 1.51
CA ARG A 133 6.39 -19.00 2.73
C ARG A 133 4.98 -18.46 2.94
N LYS A 134 4.58 -18.35 4.20
CA LYS A 134 3.34 -17.67 4.59
C LYS A 134 3.67 -16.45 5.41
N TYR A 135 3.08 -15.32 5.02
CA TYR A 135 3.26 -14.06 5.71
C TYR A 135 1.91 -13.55 6.23
N PRO A 136 1.79 -13.27 7.53
CA PRO A 136 0.56 -12.74 8.09
C PRO A 136 0.31 -11.32 7.54
N PHE A 137 -0.97 -10.97 7.40
CA PHE A 137 -1.38 -9.60 7.18
C PHE A 137 -1.25 -8.80 8.50
N GLN A 138 -0.69 -7.59 8.45
CA GLN A 138 -0.56 -6.74 9.64
C GLN A 138 -1.78 -5.85 9.85
N PHE A 139 -2.30 -5.25 8.78
CA PHE A 139 -3.44 -4.34 8.84
C PHE A 139 -4.08 -4.18 7.46
N CYS A 140 -5.27 -3.58 7.43
CA CYS A 140 -5.88 -3.06 6.21
C CYS A 140 -6.27 -1.59 6.41
N ASN A 141 -6.29 -0.83 5.32
CA ASN A 141 -6.85 0.51 5.25
C ASN A 141 -7.69 0.66 3.97
N ARG A 142 -8.08 1.88 3.60
CA ARG A 142 -8.92 2.12 2.41
C ARG A 142 -8.27 1.72 1.08
N VAL A 143 -6.94 1.63 1.03
CA VAL A 143 -6.18 1.26 -0.18
C VAL A 143 -6.12 -0.26 -0.34
N GLY A 144 -6.01 -1.00 0.76
CA GLY A 144 -5.88 -2.45 0.70
C GLY A 144 -5.47 -3.08 2.03
N CYS A 145 -5.13 -4.36 1.97
CA CYS A 145 -4.57 -5.13 3.07
C CYS A 145 -3.06 -5.35 2.87
N PHE A 146 -2.29 -5.18 3.94
CA PHE A 146 -0.83 -5.09 3.87
C PHE A 146 -0.16 -6.29 4.53
N VAL A 147 0.84 -6.81 3.83
CA VAL A 147 1.82 -7.75 4.34
C VAL A 147 3.20 -7.10 4.30
N ARG A 148 3.92 -7.12 5.40
CA ARG A 148 5.31 -6.70 5.54
C ARG A 148 6.15 -7.94 5.80
N ALA A 149 6.82 -8.42 4.77
CA ALA A 149 7.68 -9.59 4.80
C ALA A 149 9.15 -9.16 4.95
N GLY A 150 9.87 -9.83 5.84
CA GLY A 150 11.34 -9.76 5.88
C GLY A 150 11.90 -10.87 4.99
N LEU A 151 12.74 -10.52 4.03
CA LEU A 151 13.46 -11.43 3.15
C LEU A 151 14.89 -11.57 3.67
N THR A 152 15.30 -12.81 3.92
CA THR A 152 16.69 -13.14 4.24
C THR A 152 17.56 -13.07 2.98
N SER A 153 18.88 -13.08 3.13
CA SER A 153 19.79 -13.17 1.97
C SER A 153 19.54 -14.42 1.12
N ALA A 154 19.16 -15.53 1.74
CA ALA A 154 18.79 -16.74 1.02
C ALA A 154 17.52 -16.54 0.17
N ASP A 155 16.54 -15.77 0.67
CA ASP A 155 15.32 -15.46 -0.08
C ASP A 155 15.62 -14.55 -1.27
N VAL A 156 16.43 -13.52 -1.07
CA VAL A 156 16.87 -12.64 -2.16
C VAL A 156 17.66 -13.42 -3.20
N ASP A 157 18.53 -14.34 -2.78
CA ASP A 157 19.28 -15.20 -3.69
C ASP A 157 18.38 -16.16 -4.48
N LEU A 158 17.31 -16.67 -3.89
CA LEU A 158 16.29 -17.45 -4.59
C LEU A 158 15.60 -16.58 -5.65
N LEU A 159 15.23 -15.35 -5.33
CA LEU A 159 14.61 -14.43 -6.30
C LEU A 159 15.56 -14.05 -7.43
N LYS A 160 16.86 -13.88 -7.15
CA LYS A 160 17.88 -13.58 -8.17
C LYS A 160 18.10 -14.75 -9.15
N LYS A 161 17.92 -15.99 -8.70
CA LYS A 161 18.16 -17.21 -9.47
C LYS A 161 16.89 -17.80 -10.09
N GLY A 162 15.73 -17.46 -9.54
CA GLY A 162 14.45 -18.02 -9.92
C GLY A 162 13.94 -17.49 -11.26
N ASN A 163 12.97 -18.20 -11.82
CA ASN A 163 12.36 -17.83 -13.10
C ASN A 163 11.01 -17.13 -12.90
N GLU A 164 10.20 -17.63 -11.95
CA GLU A 164 8.88 -17.09 -11.65
C GLU A 164 8.60 -17.16 -10.14
N GLY A 165 8.01 -16.08 -9.60
CA GLY A 165 7.40 -16.09 -8.28
C GLY A 165 5.88 -16.24 -8.37
N LEU A 166 5.25 -16.80 -7.34
CA LEU A 166 3.79 -16.88 -7.22
C LEU A 166 3.33 -16.29 -5.88
N VAL A 167 2.30 -15.46 -5.95
CA VAL A 167 1.64 -14.84 -4.79
C VAL A 167 0.21 -15.37 -4.68
N GLY A 168 -0.08 -16.07 -3.59
CA GLY A 168 -1.39 -16.63 -3.29
C GLY A 168 -2.18 -15.76 -2.31
N ILE A 169 -3.41 -15.39 -2.71
CA ILE A 169 -4.34 -14.59 -1.92
C ILE A 169 -5.66 -15.35 -1.82
N VAL A 170 -6.22 -15.46 -0.63
CA VAL A 170 -7.54 -16.10 -0.44
C VAL A 170 -8.60 -15.02 -0.24
N PRO A 171 -9.59 -14.88 -1.14
CA PRO A 171 -10.70 -13.96 -0.95
C PRO A 171 -11.61 -14.41 0.20
N MET A 172 -12.12 -13.46 1.01
CA MET A 172 -13.08 -13.74 2.10
C MET A 172 -14.38 -14.35 1.58
N GLY A 173 -14.85 -13.91 0.41
CA GLY A 173 -16.09 -14.42 -0.20
C GLY A 173 -15.95 -15.79 -0.88
N ARG A 174 -14.72 -16.26 -1.15
CA ARG A 174 -14.44 -17.51 -1.87
C ARG A 174 -13.20 -18.21 -1.33
N THR A 175 -13.31 -18.75 -0.12
CA THR A 175 -12.18 -19.36 0.60
C THR A 175 -11.66 -20.66 -0.01
N ASP A 176 -12.46 -21.31 -0.85
CA ASP A 176 -12.16 -22.53 -1.59
C ASP A 176 -11.47 -22.28 -2.94
N ASN A 177 -11.40 -21.01 -3.39
CA ASN A 177 -10.84 -20.62 -4.68
C ASN A 177 -9.79 -19.50 -4.50
N PRO A 178 -8.55 -19.85 -4.07
CA PRO A 178 -7.46 -18.88 -3.97
C PRO A 178 -7.10 -18.29 -5.33
N VAL A 179 -6.79 -16.99 -5.33
CA VAL A 179 -6.20 -16.31 -6.49
C VAL A 179 -4.69 -16.48 -6.42
N THR A 180 -4.08 -16.92 -7.52
CA THR A 180 -2.63 -17.00 -7.66
C THR A 180 -2.19 -15.99 -8.70
N LEU A 181 -1.33 -15.06 -8.28
CA LEU A 181 -0.78 -14.00 -9.11
C LEU A 181 0.66 -14.33 -9.45
N LYS A 182 1.05 -14.09 -10.70
CA LYS A 182 2.44 -14.24 -11.13
C LYS A 182 3.24 -13.01 -10.70
N LEU A 183 4.40 -13.27 -10.13
CA LEU A 183 5.46 -12.30 -9.88
C LEU A 183 6.59 -12.60 -10.87
N SER A 184 6.78 -11.74 -11.86
CA SER A 184 7.90 -11.89 -12.79
C SER A 184 9.22 -11.66 -12.08
N LEU A 185 10.20 -12.54 -12.30
CA LEU A 185 11.58 -12.36 -11.83
C LEU A 185 12.50 -11.80 -12.94
N SER A 186 11.95 -11.52 -14.12
CA SER A 186 12.66 -10.89 -15.22
C SER A 186 13.11 -9.48 -14.84
N GLY A 187 14.42 -9.27 -14.72
CA GLY A 187 15.02 -8.00 -14.31
C GLY A 187 15.17 -7.80 -12.80
N PHE A 188 14.72 -8.75 -11.96
CA PHE A 188 14.80 -8.65 -10.50
C PHE A 188 16.24 -8.39 -10.02
N THR A 189 17.21 -9.16 -10.50
CA THR A 189 18.61 -9.03 -10.07
C THR A 189 19.20 -7.66 -10.36
N ALA A 190 18.95 -7.11 -11.55
CA ALA A 190 19.44 -5.80 -11.94
C ALA A 190 18.75 -4.70 -11.12
N GLY A 191 17.42 -4.73 -11.04
CA GLY A 191 16.65 -3.76 -10.28
C GLY A 191 16.95 -3.79 -8.77
N TYR A 192 17.09 -4.98 -8.18
CA TYR A 192 17.41 -5.12 -6.75
C TYR A 192 18.84 -4.67 -6.43
N THR A 193 19.80 -4.94 -7.31
CA THR A 193 21.18 -4.42 -7.16
C THR A 193 21.15 -2.90 -7.15
N LYS A 194 20.43 -2.30 -8.09
CA LYS A 194 20.32 -0.85 -8.16
C LYS A 194 19.61 -0.25 -6.95
N VAL A 195 18.46 -0.80 -6.53
CA VAL A 195 17.74 -0.28 -5.35
C VAL A 195 18.57 -0.40 -4.08
N THR A 196 19.44 -1.40 -4.00
CA THR A 196 20.42 -1.55 -2.92
C THR A 196 21.42 -0.40 -2.94
N GLU A 197 22.04 -0.12 -4.09
CA GLU A 197 22.98 1.01 -4.24
C GLU A 197 22.34 2.34 -3.87
N LEU A 198 21.12 2.61 -4.34
CA LEU A 198 20.39 3.85 -4.06
C LEU A 198 20.08 4.00 -2.57
N ASN A 199 19.60 2.94 -1.92
CA ASN A 199 19.24 2.98 -0.51
C ASN A 199 20.47 3.00 0.42
N GLU A 200 21.59 2.39 0.03
CA GLU A 200 22.85 2.52 0.77
C GLU A 200 23.44 3.92 0.66
N ALA A 201 23.45 4.52 -0.53
CA ALA A 201 23.86 5.91 -0.71
C ALA A 201 22.98 6.85 0.13
N ALA A 202 21.67 6.62 0.16
CA ALA A 202 20.73 7.47 0.88
C ALA A 202 21.04 7.54 2.39
N LYS A 203 21.66 6.51 2.97
CA LYS A 203 22.10 6.49 4.38
C LYS A 203 23.21 7.51 4.66
N THR A 204 23.99 7.91 3.65
CA THR A 204 25.06 8.92 3.78
C THR A 204 24.63 10.31 3.27
N GLY A 205 23.36 10.48 2.91
CA GLY A 205 22.82 11.75 2.38
C GLY A 205 23.06 11.95 0.88
N GLU A 206 23.60 10.95 0.18
CA GLU A 206 23.74 10.94 -1.27
C GLU A 206 22.61 10.11 -1.87
N GLY A 207 21.95 10.56 -2.92
CA GLY A 207 20.87 9.76 -3.46
C GLY A 207 20.14 10.42 -4.61
N PRO A 208 19.18 9.69 -5.22
CA PRO A 208 18.34 10.28 -6.23
C PRO A 208 17.53 11.41 -5.60
N SER A 209 17.39 12.48 -6.37
CA SER A 209 16.46 13.56 -6.11
C SER A 209 15.45 13.60 -7.25
N ALA A 210 14.17 13.71 -6.92
CA ALA A 210 13.11 13.80 -7.90
C ALA A 210 13.40 14.96 -8.87
N PRO A 211 13.15 14.78 -10.18
CA PRO A 211 13.19 15.89 -11.12
C PRO A 211 12.23 17.01 -10.69
N ASP A 212 12.54 18.26 -11.07
CA ASP A 212 11.76 19.46 -10.70
C ASP A 212 10.27 19.35 -11.11
N GLU A 213 9.98 18.53 -12.12
CA GLU A 213 8.63 18.21 -12.57
C GLU A 213 8.40 16.68 -12.52
N ILE A 214 7.51 16.23 -11.63
CA ILE A 214 7.04 14.85 -11.61
C ILE A 214 5.86 14.75 -12.58
N GLN A 215 6.09 14.22 -13.79
CA GLN A 215 5.04 13.94 -14.75
C GLN A 215 4.25 12.71 -14.32
N ASN A 216 3.13 12.92 -13.64
CA ASN A 216 2.17 11.86 -13.35
C ASN A 216 0.88 12.14 -14.13
N GLU A 217 0.64 11.37 -15.19
CA GLU A 217 -0.67 11.26 -15.83
C GLU A 217 -1.58 10.47 -14.89
N ALA A 218 -2.36 11.16 -14.06
CA ALA A 218 -3.45 10.53 -13.34
C ALA A 218 -4.50 10.06 -14.35
N PRO A 219 -5.07 8.85 -14.24
CA PRO A 219 -6.25 8.51 -15.03
C PRO A 219 -7.35 9.49 -14.63
N GLU A 220 -7.82 10.25 -15.62
CA GLU A 220 -8.94 11.15 -15.47
C GLU A 220 -10.13 10.33 -14.96
N ALA A 221 -10.59 10.63 -13.74
CA ALA A 221 -11.79 10.00 -13.21
C ALA A 221 -12.95 10.35 -14.16
N PRO A 222 -13.72 9.37 -14.66
CA PRO A 222 -14.85 9.69 -15.52
C PRO A 222 -15.82 10.58 -14.74
N ALA A 223 -16.18 11.71 -15.33
CA ALA A 223 -17.21 12.59 -14.80
C ALA A 223 -18.53 11.80 -14.71
N GLU A 224 -19.14 11.83 -13.52
CA GLU A 224 -20.51 11.35 -13.29
C GLU A 224 -21.54 12.16 -14.09
#